data_AF-A0A9D6Q4U9-F1
#
_entry.id   AF-A0A9D6Q4U9-F1
#
_cell.length_a   1.000
_cell.length_b   1.000
_cell.length_c   1.000
_cell.angle_alpha   90.00
_cell.angle_beta   90.00
_cell.angle_gamma   90.00
#
_symmetry.space_group_name_H-M   'P 1'
#
loop_
_entity.id
_entity.type
_entity.pdbx_description
1 polymer ?
#
loop_
_entity_poly.entity_id
_entity_poly.type
_entity_poly.pdbx_seq_one_letter_code
_entity_poly.pdbx_strand_id
1 'polypeptide(L)'
;MNCPACRHENRPGAKFCEQCAAPITRLCAGCGAELRPTAKFCDECGAATVGSRQFPSAPNNQQPNNEQPVPPRLHSQASRRQNPAIEVRDRGRTQAGHRSLR
;
A
#
# COMPACT_ATOMS: atom_id res chain seq x y z
N MET A 1 33.52 -20.01 -30.29
CA MET A 1 32.35 -19.12 -30.13
C MET A 1 32.77 -17.69 -30.49
N ASN A 2 32.03 -16.99 -31.34
CA ASN A 2 32.42 -15.66 -31.79
C ASN A 2 31.94 -14.57 -30.83
N CYS A 3 32.82 -13.64 -30.48
CA CYS A 3 32.46 -12.48 -29.68
C CYS A 3 31.49 -11.57 -30.45
N PRO A 4 30.33 -11.20 -29.90
CA PRO A 4 29.38 -10.31 -30.61
C PRO A 4 29.91 -8.89 -30.78
N ALA A 5 30.87 -8.45 -29.96
CA ALA A 5 31.43 -7.09 -30.02
C ALA A 5 32.50 -6.94 -31.10
N CYS A 6 33.46 -7.88 -31.19
CA CYS A 6 34.61 -7.78 -32.10
C CYS A 6 34.70 -8.90 -33.15
N ARG A 7 33.82 -9.91 -33.09
CA ARG A 7 33.80 -11.15 -33.90
C ARG A 7 34.96 -12.11 -33.69
N HIS A 8 35.88 -11.84 -32.76
CA HIS A 8 36.99 -12.76 -32.44
C HIS A 8 36.48 -14.15 -32.04
N GLU A 9 37.19 -15.18 -32.48
CA GLU A 9 36.87 -16.57 -32.12
C GLU A 9 37.46 -16.90 -30.75
N ASN A 10 36.61 -17.26 -29.80
CA ASN A 10 36.99 -17.61 -28.44
C ASN A 10 36.76 -19.10 -28.17
N ARG A 11 37.53 -19.64 -27.23
CA ARG A 11 37.37 -21.01 -26.70
C ARG A 11 35.92 -21.28 -26.24
N PRO A 12 35.37 -22.49 -26.47
CA PRO A 12 34.09 -22.88 -25.88
C PRO A 12 34.12 -22.78 -24.34
N GLY A 13 33.15 -22.06 -23.78
CA GLY A 13 33.05 -21.79 -22.33
C GLY A 13 33.80 -20.52 -21.86
N ALA A 14 34.36 -19.72 -22.76
CA ALA A 14 34.95 -18.43 -22.40
C ALA A 14 33.87 -17.44 -21.95
N LYS A 15 33.99 -16.92 -20.71
CA LYS A 15 33.05 -15.93 -20.16
C LYS A 15 33.23 -14.54 -20.75
N PHE A 16 34.48 -14.18 -21.05
CA PHE A 16 34.89 -12.90 -21.63
C PHE A 16 35.74 -13.12 -22.88
N CYS A 17 35.75 -12.13 -23.76
CA CYS A 17 36.59 -12.17 -24.94
C CYS A 17 38.06 -11.92 -24.60
N GLU A 18 38.96 -12.78 -25.06
CA GLU A 18 40.40 -12.59 -24.83
C GLU A 18 40.98 -11.37 -25.55
N GLN A 19 40.33 -10.91 -26.63
CA GLN A 19 40.80 -9.78 -27.43
C GLN A 19 40.23 -8.42 -26.97
N CYS A 20 38.96 -8.37 -26.56
CA CYS A 20 38.30 -7.10 -26.23
C CYS A 20 37.66 -7.04 -24.84
N ALA A 21 37.82 -8.09 -24.02
CA ALA A 21 37.25 -8.23 -22.68
C ALA A 21 35.70 -8.15 -22.58
N ALA A 22 34.98 -8.07 -23.72
CA ALA A 22 33.52 -8.07 -23.71
C ALA A 22 32.95 -9.41 -23.20
N PRO A 23 31.87 -9.42 -22.42
CA PRO A 23 31.23 -10.64 -21.97
C PRO A 23 30.63 -11.38 -23.17
N ILE A 24 30.98 -12.66 -23.31
CA ILE A 24 30.43 -13.53 -24.36
C ILE A 24 29.35 -14.45 -23.78
N THR A 25 29.50 -14.82 -22.51
CA THR A 25 28.52 -15.61 -21.76
C THR A 25 27.72 -14.70 -20.83
N ARG A 26 26.41 -14.88 -20.78
CA ARG A 26 25.52 -14.18 -19.85
C ARG A 26 25.32 -15.03 -18.61
N LEU A 27 25.37 -14.41 -17.43
CA LEU A 27 25.02 -15.06 -16.17
C LEU A 27 23.68 -14.53 -15.67
N CYS A 28 22.92 -15.38 -15.01
CA CYS A 28 21.66 -15.02 -14.41
C CYS A 28 21.90 -14.08 -13.22
N ALA A 29 21.28 -12.89 -13.24
CA ALA A 29 21.39 -11.95 -12.13
C ALA A 29 20.70 -12.45 -10.84
N GLY A 30 19.73 -13.37 -10.96
CA GLY A 30 19.00 -13.92 -9.82
C GLY A 30 19.72 -15.06 -9.09
N CYS A 31 20.39 -15.95 -9.83
CA CYS A 31 21.01 -17.15 -9.23
C CYS A 31 22.47 -17.40 -9.65
N GLY A 32 23.04 -16.60 -10.56
CA GLY A 32 24.41 -16.78 -11.04
C GLY A 32 24.61 -17.89 -12.08
N ALA A 33 23.56 -18.66 -12.42
CA ALA A 33 23.64 -19.73 -13.41
C ALA A 33 23.99 -19.20 -14.81
N GLU A 34 24.66 -20.04 -15.61
CA GLU A 34 25.03 -19.71 -16.97
C GLU A 34 23.79 -19.68 -17.89
N LEU A 35 23.57 -18.56 -18.55
CA LEU A 35 22.44 -18.38 -19.47
C LEU A 35 22.87 -18.66 -20.90
N ARG A 36 22.03 -19.38 -21.63
CA ARG A 36 22.20 -19.54 -23.07
C ARG A 36 22.16 -18.17 -23.77
N PRO A 37 22.89 -17.96 -24.88
CA PRO A 37 22.96 -16.66 -25.55
C PRO A 37 21.59 -16.07 -25.92
N THR A 38 20.64 -16.93 -26.27
CA THR A 38 19.27 -16.58 -26.69
C THR A 38 18.21 -16.76 -25.59
N ALA A 39 18.61 -17.12 -24.36
CA ALA A 39 17.67 -17.34 -23.26
C ALA A 39 16.94 -16.05 -22.87
N LYS A 40 15.61 -16.08 -22.90
CA LYS A 40 14.74 -15.00 -22.39
C LYS A 40 14.52 -15.12 -20.87
N PHE A 41 14.56 -16.34 -20.35
CA PHE A 41 14.42 -16.69 -18.93
C PHE A 41 15.53 -17.65 -18.52
N CYS A 42 15.86 -17.68 -17.24
CA CYS A 42 16.80 -18.64 -16.68
C CYS A 42 16.16 -20.01 -16.53
N ASP A 43 16.78 -21.05 -17.06
CA ASP A 43 16.29 -22.43 -16.96
C ASP A 43 16.37 -22.97 -15.52
N GLU A 44 17.26 -22.41 -14.68
CA GLU A 44 17.45 -22.84 -13.29
C GLU A 44 16.48 -22.15 -12.31
N CYS A 45 16.27 -20.83 -12.42
CA CYS A 45 15.50 -20.07 -11.44
C CYS A 45 14.28 -19.34 -12.01
N GLY A 46 14.05 -19.39 -13.32
CA GLY A 46 12.94 -18.71 -13.99
C GLY A 46 13.08 -17.19 -14.14
N ALA A 47 14.14 -16.57 -13.62
CA ALA A 47 14.31 -15.11 -13.71
C ALA A 47 14.49 -14.64 -15.18
N ALA A 48 13.86 -13.52 -15.52
CA ALA A 48 14.00 -12.91 -16.85
C ALA A 48 15.42 -12.37 -17.08
N THR A 49 15.98 -12.59 -18.27
CA THR A 49 17.33 -12.12 -18.60
C THR A 49 17.28 -10.64 -19.03
N VAL A 50 18.28 -9.85 -18.63
CA VAL A 50 18.38 -8.42 -18.96
C VAL A 50 18.42 -8.22 -20.49
N GLY A 51 17.29 -7.84 -21.08
CA GLY A 51 17.10 -7.82 -22.54
C GLY A 51 15.65 -8.10 -22.95
N SER A 52 14.89 -8.82 -22.11
CA SER A 52 13.44 -8.69 -22.15
C SER A 52 13.11 -7.36 -21.48
N ARG A 53 12.62 -6.37 -22.25
CA ARG A 53 12.10 -5.12 -21.69
C ARG A 53 11.18 -5.51 -20.53
N GLN A 54 11.60 -5.17 -19.31
CA GLN A 54 10.79 -5.46 -18.15
C GLN A 54 9.49 -4.66 -18.33
N PHE A 55 8.37 -5.34 -18.51
CA PHE A 55 7.20 -4.88 -17.80
C PHE A 55 7.54 -5.12 -16.33
N PRO A 56 7.59 -4.08 -15.48
CA PRO A 56 7.73 -4.31 -14.06
C PRO A 56 6.60 -5.25 -13.66
N SER A 57 6.94 -6.49 -13.31
CA SER A 57 6.03 -7.32 -12.53
C SER A 57 5.72 -6.47 -11.31
N ALA A 58 4.46 -6.05 -11.19
CA ALA A 58 4.03 -5.11 -10.16
C ALA A 58 4.68 -5.50 -8.83
N PRO A 59 5.28 -4.54 -8.09
CA PRO A 59 5.88 -4.85 -6.81
C PRO A 59 4.82 -5.61 -6.02
N ASN A 60 5.18 -6.81 -5.57
CA ASN A 60 4.31 -7.64 -4.75
C ASN A 60 3.82 -6.74 -3.61
N ASN A 61 2.54 -6.36 -3.67
CA ASN A 61 1.89 -5.55 -2.66
C ASN A 61 1.66 -6.44 -1.44
N GLN A 62 2.75 -6.85 -0.79
CA GLN A 62 2.70 -7.16 0.62
C GLN A 62 2.60 -5.82 1.34
N GLN A 63 1.40 -5.23 1.27
CA GLN A 63 0.98 -4.25 2.24
C GLN A 63 1.12 -4.95 3.61
N PRO A 64 2.00 -4.49 4.51
CA PRO A 64 1.84 -4.87 5.91
C PRO A 64 0.46 -4.34 6.29
N ASN A 65 -0.43 -5.26 6.66
CA ASN A 65 -1.75 -4.99 7.17
C ASN A 65 -1.62 -4.17 8.46
N ASN A 66 -1.50 -2.85 8.32
CA ASN A 66 -1.70 -1.92 9.42
C ASN A 66 -3.21 -1.65 9.51
N GLU A 67 -3.94 -2.61 10.07
CA GLU A 67 -5.27 -2.34 10.60
C GLU A 67 -5.11 -1.34 11.75
N GLN A 68 -5.23 -0.05 11.43
CA GLN A 68 -5.41 0.95 12.47
C GLN A 68 -6.77 0.69 13.15
N PRO A 69 -6.82 0.54 14.48
CA PRO A 69 -8.06 0.27 15.19
C PRO A 69 -9.03 1.44 15.01
N VAL A 70 -10.25 1.14 14.56
CA VAL A 70 -11.35 2.10 14.47
C VAL A 70 -11.65 2.64 15.87
N PRO A 71 -11.54 3.97 16.12
CA PRO A 71 -11.86 4.52 17.44
C PRO A 71 -13.36 4.37 17.73
N PRO A 72 -13.76 4.16 19.00
CA PRO A 72 -15.17 4.04 19.36
C PRO A 72 -15.90 5.35 19.09
N ARG A 73 -17.08 5.28 18.47
CA ARG A 73 -17.94 6.44 18.23
C ARG A 73 -18.33 7.07 19.57
N LEU A 74 -17.84 8.28 19.83
CA LEU A 74 -18.32 9.13 20.92
C LEU A 74 -19.76 9.56 20.60
N HIS A 75 -20.71 9.09 21.41
CA HIS A 75 -22.11 9.49 21.36
C HIS A 75 -22.21 11.00 21.69
N SER A 76 -22.63 11.81 20.72
CA SER A 76 -22.85 13.24 20.91
C SER A 76 -24.10 13.45 21.77
N GLN A 77 -23.88 13.73 23.05
CA GLN A 77 -24.95 14.19 23.95
C GLN A 77 -25.23 15.67 23.65
N ALA A 78 -26.04 15.91 22.61
CA ALA A 78 -26.58 17.24 22.33
C ALA A 78 -27.81 17.47 23.22
N SER A 79 -27.66 18.38 24.18
CA SER A 79 -28.65 18.84 25.15
C SER A 79 -30.02 19.12 24.54
N ARG A 80 -31.02 18.27 24.80
CA ARG A 80 -32.42 18.66 24.71
C ARG A 80 -32.86 19.20 26.05
N ARG A 81 -33.09 20.52 26.08
CA ARG A 81 -33.74 21.23 27.18
C ARG A 81 -35.05 20.52 27.53
N GLN A 82 -35.18 20.05 28.76
CA GLN A 82 -36.45 19.60 29.31
C GLN A 82 -37.32 20.85 29.52
N ASN A 83 -38.36 21.01 28.70
CA ASN A 83 -39.45 21.94 28.99
C ASN A 83 -40.68 21.09 29.34
N PRO A 84 -40.97 20.84 30.62
CA PRO A 84 -42.23 20.23 30.99
C PRO A 84 -43.33 21.29 30.95
N ALA A 85 -44.12 21.24 29.89
CA ALA A 85 -45.49 21.73 29.94
C ALA A 85 -46.24 20.94 31.01
N ILE A 86 -46.71 21.61 32.06
CA ILE A 86 -47.77 21.10 32.93
C ILE A 86 -48.76 22.25 33.17
N GLU A 87 -49.87 22.21 32.44
CA GLU A 87 -51.13 22.82 32.85
C GLU A 87 -51.61 22.18 34.16
N VAL A 88 -52.06 22.99 35.14
CA VAL A 88 -53.37 22.73 35.79
C VAL A 88 -53.84 23.93 36.64
N ARG A 89 -54.95 24.52 36.16
CA ARG A 89 -56.21 24.91 36.83
C ARG A 89 -56.28 25.23 38.33
N ASP A 90 -57.01 26.33 38.55
CA ASP A 90 -58.03 26.59 39.58
C ASP A 90 -57.66 26.46 41.07
N ARG A 91 -57.73 27.60 41.76
CA ARG A 91 -58.69 27.81 42.86
C ARG A 91 -58.70 29.28 43.27
N GLY A 92 -59.85 29.92 43.10
CA GLY A 92 -60.13 31.22 43.69
C GLY A 92 -59.86 31.23 45.19
N ARG A 93 -59.30 32.34 45.68
CA ARG A 93 -59.45 32.77 47.06
C ARG A 93 -59.72 34.26 47.09
N THR A 94 -60.94 34.55 47.48
CA THR A 94 -61.53 35.84 47.80
C THR A 94 -60.88 36.48 49.04
N GLN A 95 -61.05 37.80 49.13
CA GLN A 95 -61.10 38.63 50.35
C GLN A 95 -59.80 38.95 51.12
N ALA A 96 -59.29 40.15 50.86
CA ALA A 96 -58.95 41.13 51.89
C ALA A 96 -59.41 42.49 51.32
N GLY A 97 -60.39 43.21 51.85
CA GLY A 97 -60.67 43.45 53.26
C GLY A 97 -59.99 44.75 53.72
N HIS A 98 -60.04 45.83 52.96
CA HIS A 98 -59.59 47.16 53.40
C HIS A 98 -60.79 48.00 53.82
N ARG A 99 -61.26 47.79 55.05
CA ARG A 99 -62.17 48.70 55.73
C ARG A 99 -61.68 48.86 57.17
N SER A 100 -61.72 50.11 57.65
CA SER A 100 -61.56 50.54 59.05
C SER A 100 -60.11 50.59 59.57
N LEU A 101 -59.57 51.62 60.25
CA LEU A 101 -60.08 52.86 60.85
C LEU A 101 -58.92 53.86 61.03
N ARG A 102 -59.13 55.14 60.72
CA ARG A 102 -58.99 56.31 61.63
C ARG A 102 -59.19 57.61 60.87
#